data_AF-A0A4R2KTE6-F1
#
_entry.id   AF-A0A4R2KTE6-F1
#
_cell.length_a   1.000
_cell.length_b   1.000
_cell.length_c   1.000
_cell.angle_alpha   90.00
_cell.angle_beta   90.00
_cell.angle_gamma   90.00
#
_symmetry.space_group_name_H-M   'P 1'
#
loop_
_entity.id
_entity.type
_entity.pdbx_description
1 polymer ?
#
loop_
_entity_poly.entity_id
_entity_poly.type
_entity_poly.pdbx_seq_one_letter_code
_entity_poly.pdbx_strand_id
1 'polypeptide(L)'
;MLTVELSFYPLTRAYEQRVIDFIRRLREHPELRLQTGGMSTLISGDHDTVFDLLRDATRDFNAGDDTCIFVAKFLNRDAFDTPRID
;
A
#
# COMPACT_ATOMS: atom_id res chain seq x y z
N MET A 1 -8.65 -3.31 13.34
CA MET A 1 -8.43 -3.55 11.91
C MET A 1 -8.49 -2.22 11.17
N LEU A 2 -7.47 -1.92 10.40
CA LEU A 2 -7.38 -0.73 9.56
C LEU A 2 -7.25 -1.20 8.11
N THR A 3 -8.01 -0.60 7.20
CA THR A 3 -7.78 -0.73 5.77
C THR A 3 -7.20 0.56 5.22
N VAL A 4 -6.20 0.44 4.35
CA VAL A 4 -5.68 1.54 3.54
C VAL A 4 -5.84 1.22 2.06
N GLU A 5 -6.42 2.15 1.31
CA GLU A 5 -6.31 2.18 -0.15
C GLU A 5 -5.08 3.03 -0.49
N LEU A 6 -4.08 2.39 -1.09
CA LEU A 6 -2.77 2.98 -1.35
C LEU A 6 -2.49 3.05 -2.85
N SER A 7 -2.18 4.26 -3.33
CA SER A 7 -1.62 4.49 -4.66
C SER A 7 -0.20 5.02 -4.55
N PHE A 8 0.69 4.49 -5.39
CA PHE A 8 2.12 4.82 -5.41
C PHE A 8 2.54 5.28 -6.81
N TYR A 9 3.05 6.50 -6.91
CA TYR A 9 3.51 7.13 -8.16
C TYR A 9 5.00 7.49 -8.06
N PRO A 10 5.91 6.57 -8.42
CA PRO A 10 7.32 6.89 -8.56
C PRO A 10 7.54 7.70 -9.85
N LEU A 11 8.10 8.90 -9.72
CA LEU A 11 8.30 9.85 -10.82
C LEU A 11 9.64 9.59 -11.55
N THR A 12 9.80 8.36 -12.00
CA THR A 12 11.03 7.87 -12.63
C THR A 12 10.71 7.07 -13.90
N ARG A 13 11.69 6.88 -14.78
CA ARG A 13 11.51 6.07 -16.01
C ARG A 13 11.22 4.60 -15.70
N ALA A 14 11.72 4.10 -14.58
CA ALA A 14 11.53 2.73 -14.13
C ALA A 14 10.27 2.55 -13.24
N TYR A 15 9.26 3.40 -13.39
CA TYR A 15 8.10 3.44 -12.49
C TYR A 15 7.42 2.07 -12.33
N GLU A 16 7.28 1.33 -13.43
CA GLU A 16 6.58 0.03 -13.45
C GLU A 16 7.28 -0.98 -12.54
N GLN A 17 8.61 -1.10 -12.67
CA GLN A 17 9.41 -2.00 -11.84
C GLN A 17 9.32 -1.62 -10.36
N ARG A 18 9.36 -0.31 -10.06
CA ARG A 18 9.24 0.20 -8.68
C ARG A 18 7.90 -0.15 -8.04
N VAL A 19 6.79 -0.04 -8.80
CA VAL A 19 5.46 -0.43 -8.33
C VAL A 19 5.38 -1.95 -8.15
N ILE A 20 5.92 -2.74 -9.07
CA ILE A 20 5.94 -4.22 -8.98
C ILE A 20 6.70 -4.68 -7.74
N ASP A 21 7.89 -4.13 -7.49
CA ASP A 21 8.71 -4.51 -6.34
C ASP A 21 8.08 -4.08 -5.02
N PHE A 22 7.42 -2.93 -5.00
CA PHE A 22 6.62 -2.52 -3.85
C PHE A 22 5.51 -3.55 -3.56
N ILE A 23 4.70 -3.91 -4.56
CA ILE A 23 3.63 -4.91 -4.41
C ILE A 23 4.17 -6.28 -3.99
N ARG A 24 5.34 -6.69 -4.50
CA ARG A 24 6.00 -7.93 -4.07
C ARG A 24 6.34 -7.90 -2.59
N ARG A 25 6.92 -6.82 -2.10
CA ARG A 25 7.22 -6.64 -0.67
C ARG A 25 5.96 -6.65 0.18
N LEU A 26 4.87 -6.01 -0.27
CA LEU A 26 3.58 -6.10 0.44
C LEU A 26 3.16 -7.57 0.65
N ARG A 27 3.34 -8.42 -0.36
CA ARG A 27 2.97 -9.84 -0.30
C ARG A 27 3.88 -10.70 0.61
N GLU A 28 5.00 -10.17 1.08
CA GLU A 28 5.86 -10.84 2.06
C GLU A 28 5.29 -10.78 3.49
N HIS A 29 4.21 -10.02 3.69
CA HIS A 29 3.48 -9.88 4.95
C HIS A 29 2.21 -10.76 4.95
N PRO A 30 2.29 -12.04 5.35
CA PRO A 30 1.13 -12.95 5.34
C PRO A 30 0.00 -12.53 6.30
N GLU A 31 0.30 -11.68 7.26
CA GLU A 31 -0.66 -11.09 8.20
C GLU A 31 -1.56 -10.02 7.56
N LEU A 32 -1.21 -9.52 6.38
CA LEU A 32 -1.97 -8.51 5.65
C LEU A 32 -2.88 -9.15 4.60
N ARG A 33 -4.10 -8.62 4.49
CA ARG A 33 -5.01 -8.93 3.38
C ARG A 33 -4.84 -7.90 2.28
N LEU A 34 -4.53 -8.37 1.06
CA LEU A 34 -4.18 -7.52 -0.07
C LEU A 34 -5.10 -7.74 -1.26
N GLN A 35 -5.48 -6.65 -1.93
CA GLN A 35 -6.11 -6.68 -3.25
C GLN A 35 -5.52 -5.59 -4.13
N THR A 36 -4.76 -6.00 -5.15
CA THR A 36 -4.21 -5.08 -6.16
C THR A 36 -5.30 -4.82 -7.22
N GLY A 37 -5.64 -3.55 -7.44
CA GLY A 37 -6.49 -3.09 -8.53
C GLY A 37 -5.68 -2.35 -9.61
N GLY A 38 -6.39 -1.84 -10.63
CA GLY A 38 -5.74 -1.09 -11.72
C GLY A 38 -5.27 0.32 -11.33
N MET A 39 -5.77 0.89 -10.23
CA MET A 39 -5.46 2.26 -9.79
C MET A 39 -4.80 2.34 -8.40
N SER A 40 -5.04 1.34 -7.56
CA SER A 40 -4.62 1.32 -6.16
C SER A 40 -4.49 -0.11 -5.66
N THR A 41 -3.80 -0.27 -4.53
CA THR A 41 -3.77 -1.51 -3.77
C THR A 41 -4.52 -1.30 -2.46
N LEU A 42 -5.47 -2.18 -2.17
CA LEU A 42 -6.17 -2.21 -0.90
C LEU A 42 -5.43 -3.15 0.05
N ILE A 43 -5.12 -2.67 1.25
CA ILE A 43 -4.34 -3.37 2.28
C ILE A 43 -5.14 -3.31 3.58
N SER A 44 -5.43 -4.45 4.20
CA SER A 44 -6.15 -4.53 5.48
C SER A 44 -5.35 -5.36 6.48
N GLY A 45 -5.28 -4.90 7.73
CA GLY A 45 -4.53 -5.58 8.79
C GLY A 45 -4.69 -4.91 10.15
N ASP A 46 -3.83 -5.31 11.09
CA ASP A 46 -3.69 -4.59 12.35
C ASP A 46 -3.19 -3.16 12.11
N HIS A 47 -3.62 -2.22 12.95
CA HIS A 47 -3.28 -0.81 12.81
C HIS A 47 -1.76 -0.60 12.79
N ASP A 48 -1.06 -1.21 13.73
CA ASP A 48 0.38 -0.98 13.90
C ASP A 48 1.14 -1.65 12.75
N THR A 49 0.73 -2.84 12.32
CA THR A 49 1.30 -3.49 11.13
C THR A 49 1.15 -2.64 9.86
N VAL A 50 -0.02 -2.04 9.64
CA VAL A 50 -0.25 -1.20 8.45
C VAL A 50 0.60 0.07 8.51
N PHE A 51 0.69 0.73 9.67
CA PHE A 51 1.52 1.92 9.81
C PHE A 51 3.01 1.62 9.76
N ASP A 52 3.44 0.47 10.27
CA ASP A 52 4.81 -0.01 10.15
C ASP A 52 5.22 -0.18 8.70
N LEU A 53 4.35 -0.81 7.91
CA LEU A 53 4.54 -0.96 6.47
C LEU A 53 4.63 0.40 5.75
N LEU A 54 3.75 1.35 6.09
CA LEU A 54 3.78 2.69 5.48
C LEU A 54 5.05 3.47 5.87
N ARG A 55 5.51 3.32 7.11
CA ARG A 55 6.78 3.90 7.58
C ARG A 55 7.94 3.33 6.79
N ASP A 56 8.01 2.01 6.65
CA ASP A 56 9.16 1.37 5.99
C ASP A 56 9.18 1.70 4.49
N ALA A 57 8.00 1.73 3.87
CA ALA A 57 7.84 2.22 2.51
C ALA A 57 8.38 3.67 2.38
N THR A 58 7.85 4.61 3.17
CA THR A 58 8.27 6.03 3.09
C THR A 58 9.74 6.26 3.44
N ARG A 59 10.32 5.46 4.36
CA ARG A 59 11.75 5.49 4.70
C ARG A 59 12.61 5.12 3.49
N ASP A 60 12.28 4.03 2.80
CA ASP A 60 13.07 3.55 1.67
C ASP A 60 13.11 4.55 0.51
N PHE A 61 12.03 5.30 0.29
CA PHE A 61 12.00 6.36 -0.72
C PHE A 61 12.76 7.60 -0.28
N ASN A 62 12.67 8.00 0.99
CA ASN A 62 13.41 9.14 1.51
C ASN A 62 14.94 8.92 1.50
N ALA A 63 15.38 7.66 1.49
CA ALA A 63 16.80 7.30 1.38
C ALA A 63 17.32 7.28 -0.07
N GLY A 64 16.44 7.31 -1.08
CA GLY A 64 16.81 7.27 -2.49
C GLY A 64 16.71 8.63 -3.18
N ASP A 65 17.18 8.68 -4.44
CA ASP A 65 17.17 9.89 -5.27
C ASP A 65 15.86 10.06 -6.08
N ASP A 66 14.97 9.06 -6.05
CA ASP A 66 13.71 9.10 -6.79
C ASP A 66 12.68 9.99 -6.09
N THR A 67 12.03 10.89 -6.84
CA THR A 67 10.84 11.58 -6.36
C THR A 67 9.63 10.65 -6.44
N CYS A 68 8.87 10.52 -5.35
CA CYS A 68 7.75 9.60 -5.23
C CYS A 68 6.54 10.30 -4.60
N ILE A 69 5.33 9.95 -5.04
CA ILE A 69 4.07 10.40 -4.44
C ILE A 69 3.29 9.19 -3.93
N PHE A 70 2.80 9.28 -2.69
CA PHE A 70 1.86 8.34 -2.10
C PHE A 70 0.51 9.02 -1.88
N VAL A 71 -0.56 8.30 -2.18
CA VAL A 71 -1.91 8.67 -1.77
C VAL A 71 -2.46 7.53 -0.93
N ALA A 72 -2.72 7.80 0.34
CA ALA A 72 -3.27 6.83 1.28
C ALA A 72 -4.64 7.32 1.76
N LYS A 73 -5.66 6.48 1.59
CA LYS A 73 -7.00 6.70 2.17
C LYS A 73 -7.25 5.63 3.21
N PHE A 74 -7.60 6.05 4.41
CA PHE A 74 -7.77 5.14 5.54
C PHE A 74 -9.24 4.90 5.82
N LEU A 75 -9.55 3.64 6.11
CA LEU A 75 -10.84 3.18 6.57
C LEU A 75 -10.64 2.45 7.90
N ASN A 76 -11.32 2.88 8.95
CA ASN A 76 -11.20 2.35 10.31
C ASN A 76 -11.98 1.03 10.54
N ARG A 77 -12.07 0.19 9.52
CA ARG A 77 -12.69 -1.14 9.54
C ARG A 77 -12.11 -1.99 8.42
N ASP A 78 -12.43 -3.29 8.42
CA ASP A 78 -12.07 -4.15 7.30
C ASP A 78 -12.97 -3.86 6.08
N ALA A 79 -12.38 -3.38 4.99
CA ALA A 79 -13.09 -3.18 3.73
C ALA A 79 -13.51 -4.50 3.08
N PHE A 80 -12.84 -5.61 3.40
CA PHE A 80 -13.10 -6.89 2.75
C PHE A 80 -14.32 -7.64 3.31
N ASP A 81 -14.77 -7.28 4.51
CA ASP A 81 -15.94 -7.87 5.18
C ASP A 81 -17.18 -6.97 5.07
N THR A 82 -17.10 -5.88 4.30
CA THR A 82 -18.24 -4.98 4.09
C THR A 82 -19.19 -5.60 3.05
N PRO A 83 -20.50 -5.76 3.36
CA PRO A 83 -21.48 -6.15 2.35
C PRO A 83 -21.41 -5.15 1.18
N ARG A 84 -21.42 -5.63 -0.06
CA ARG A 84 -21.67 -4.73 -1.20
C ARG A 84 -23.00 -4.04 -0.91
N ILE A 85 -22.96 -2.71 -0.77
CA ILE A 85 -24.16 -1.90 -0.91
C ILE A 85 -24.39 -1.87 -2.42
N ASP A 86 -25.18 -2.82 -2.89
CA ASP A 86 -25.77 -2.82 -4.22
C ASP A 86 -26.83 -1.70 -4.36
#